data_AF-A0A944RG85-F1
#
_entry.id   AF-A0A944RG85-F1
#
_cell.length_a   1.000
_cell.length_b   1.000
_cell.length_c   1.000
_cell.angle_alpha   90.00
_cell.angle_beta   90.00
_cell.angle_gamma   90.00
#
_symmetry.space_group_name_H-M   'P 1'
#
loop_
_entity.id
_entity.type
_entity.pdbx_description
1 polymer ?
#
loop_
_entity_poly.entity_id
_entity_poly.type
_entity_poly.pdbx_seq_one_letter_code
_entity_poly.pdbx_strand_id
1 'polypeptide(L)' 'MSIIKEFRAHPATVGETYTQHGLRALVVSFRLIKVGLAALVHALVPGLFKTTASDEILKLNEEIMTMRKKAAQQ' A
#
# COMPACT_ATOMS: atom_id res chain seq x y z
N MET A 1 10.07 -19.25 14.82
CA MET A 1 9.55 -17.90 14.55
C MET A 1 8.03 -17.98 14.50
N SER A 2 7.32 -17.31 15.41
CA SER A 2 5.86 -17.40 15.48
C SER A 2 5.23 -16.30 14.63
N ILE A 3 4.48 -16.67 13.59
CA ILE A 3 3.80 -15.74 12.66
C ILE A 3 2.93 -14.73 13.43
N ILE A 4 2.30 -15.17 14.52
CA ILE A 4 1.45 -14.33 15.37
C ILE A 4 2.26 -13.20 16.06
N LYS A 5 3.54 -13.44 16.37
CA LYS A 5 4.43 -12.44 16.97
C LYS A 5 4.77 -11.35 15.96
N GLU A 6 5.07 -11.71 14.72
CA GLU A 6 5.31 -10.74 13.63
C GLU A 6 4.08 -9.88 13.35
N PHE A 7 2.89 -10.49 13.33
CA PHE A 7 1.63 -9.77 13.11
C PHE A 7 1.26 -8.77 14.22
N ARG A 8 1.70 -8.98 15.47
CA ARG A 8 1.48 -8.03 16.57
C ARG A 8 2.63 -7.05 16.76
N ALA A 9 3.86 -7.49 16.53
CA ALA A 9 5.05 -6.65 16.67
C ALA A 9 5.15 -5.63 15.53
N HIS A 10 4.80 -6.02 14.29
CA HIS A 10 4.94 -5.15 13.13
C HIS A 10 4.08 -3.86 13.22
N PRO A 11 2.78 -3.89 13.56
CA PRO A 11 2.01 -2.66 13.78
C PRO A 11 2.64 -1.72 14.81
N ALA A 12 3.19 -2.27 15.91
CA ALA A 12 3.85 -1.48 16.94
C ALA A 12 5.14 -0.81 16.44
N THR A 13 5.89 -1.44 15.52
CA THR A 13 7.08 -0.83 14.90
C THR A 13 6.78 0.38 14.02
N VAL A 14 5.51 0.57 13.63
CA VAL A 14 5.05 1.69 12.80
C VAL A 14 4.04 2.58 13.52
N GLY A 15 3.96 2.49 14.86
CA GLY A 15 3.10 3.35 15.69
C GLY A 15 1.60 3.08 15.55
N GLU A 16 1.18 1.88 15.12
CA GLU A 16 -0.23 1.55 14.90
C GLU A 16 -0.76 0.40 15.72
N THR A 17 -2.07 0.47 16.00
CA THR A 17 -2.82 -0.70 16.49
C THR A 17 -3.00 -1.73 15.39
N TYR A 18 -3.18 -3.00 15.77
CA TYR A 18 -3.40 -4.10 14.83
C TYR A 18 -4.56 -3.84 13.85
N THR A 19 -5.65 -3.22 14.32
CA THR A 19 -6.83 -2.91 13.51
C THR A 19 -6.58 -1.77 12.53
N GLN A 20 -5.89 -0.70 12.96
CA GLN A 20 -5.48 0.39 12.06
C GLN A 20 -4.58 -0.13 10.94
N HIS A 21 -3.59 -0.95 11.30
CA HIS A 21 -2.66 -1.54 10.35
C HIS A 21 -3.36 -2.50 9.39
N GLY A 22 -4.26 -3.35 9.90
CA GLY A 22 -5.04 -4.28 9.08
C GLY A 22 -5.96 -3.56 8.07
N LEU A 23 -6.72 -2.56 8.51
CA LEU A 23 -7.58 -1.78 7.61
C LEU A 23 -6.78 -1.05 6.54
N ARG A 24 -5.66 -0.46 6.92
CA ARG A 24 -4.76 0.21 5.97
C ARG A 24 -4.18 -0.79 4.97
N ALA A 25 -3.73 -1.96 5.42
CA ALA A 25 -3.23 -3.01 4.54
C ALA A 25 -4.30 -3.43 3.51
N LEU A 26 -5.56 -3.57 3.92
CA LEU A 26 -6.68 -3.85 3.01
C LEU A 26 -6.85 -2.74 1.95
N VAL A 27 -6.82 -1.47 2.36
CA VAL A 27 -6.90 -0.32 1.43
C VAL A 27 -5.76 -0.36 0.42
N VAL A 28 -4.53 -0.61 0.87
CA VAL A 28 -3.35 -0.74 0.02
C VAL A 28 -3.53 -1.90 -0.97
N SER A 29 -3.97 -3.07 -0.50
CA SER A 29 -4.23 -4.24 -1.35
C SER A 29 -5.25 -3.94 -2.45
N PHE A 30 -6.40 -3.32 -2.12
CA PHE A 30 -7.40 -2.97 -3.12
C PHE A 30 -6.89 -1.96 -4.16
N ARG A 31 -6.06 -0.99 -3.75
CA ARG A 31 -5.43 -0.04 -4.69
C ARG A 31 -4.47 -0.76 -5.64
N LEU A 32 -3.62 -1.64 -5.13
CA LEU A 32 -2.69 -2.43 -5.95
C LEU A 32 -3.42 -3.32 -6.96
N ILE A 33 -4.51 -3.96 -6.56
CA ILE A 33 -5.34 -4.76 -7.48
C ILE A 33 -5.89 -3.88 -8.60
N LYS A 34 -6.50 -2.73 -8.27
CA LYS A 34 -7.02 -1.79 -9.29
C LYS A 34 -5.94 -1.29 -10.24
N VAL A 35 -4.77 -0.95 -9.71
CA VAL A 35 -3.62 -0.50 -10.50
C VAL A 35 -3.12 -1.61 -11.43
N GLY A 36 -2.99 -2.84 -10.92
CA GLY A 36 -2.61 -4.00 -11.72
C GLY A 36 -3.62 -4.26 -12.85
N LEU A 37 -4.92 -4.13 -12.58
CA LEU A 37 -5.96 -4.24 -13.60
C LEU A 37 -5.86 -3.11 -14.64
N ALA A 38 -5.60 -1.88 -14.22
CA ALA A 38 -5.41 -0.75 -15.15
C ALA A 38 -4.19 -0.98 -16.07
N ALA A 39 -3.08 -1.45 -15.51
CA ALA A 39 -1.88 -1.81 -16.28
C ALA A 39 -2.15 -2.98 -17.25
N LEU A 40 -2.91 -3.98 -16.82
CA LEU A 40 -3.31 -5.11 -17.67
C LEU A 40 -4.17 -4.64 -18.86
N VAL A 41 -5.18 -3.80 -18.60
CA VAL A 41 -6.00 -3.22 -19.67
C VAL A 41 -5.15 -2.38 -20.62
N HIS A 42 -4.21 -1.58 -20.10
CA HIS A 42 -3.29 -0.81 -20.92
C HIS A 42 -2.41 -1.70 -21.82
N ALA A 43 -1.94 -2.84 -21.31
CA ALA A 43 -1.14 -3.79 -22.08
C ALA A 43 -1.93 -4.45 -23.22
N LEU A 44 -3.24 -4.67 -23.03
CA LEU A 44 -4.12 -5.24 -24.05
C LEU A 44 -4.62 -4.20 -25.06
N VAL A 45 -4.91 -2.98 -24.60
CA VAL A 45 -5.43 -1.87 -25.40
C VAL A 45 -4.55 -0.64 -25.20
N PRO A 46 -3.46 -0.51 -25.98
CA PRO A 46 -2.57 0.64 -25.91
C PRO A 46 -3.35 1.93 -26.22
N GLY A 47 -3.54 2.77 -25.20
CA GLY A 47 -4.38 3.97 -25.33
C GLY A 47 -5.23 4.26 -24.09
N LEU A 48 -5.67 3.22 -23.39
CA LEU A 48 -6.40 3.33 -22.13
C LEU A 48 -5.44 3.33 -20.94
N PHE A 49 -5.78 4.05 -19.86
CA PHE A 49 -5.03 4.05 -18.59
C PHE A 49 -3.52 4.33 -18.68
N LYS A 50 -3.09 5.14 -19.67
CA LYS A 50 -1.66 5.34 -20.02
C LYS A 50 -0.74 5.66 -18.84
N THR A 51 -1.20 6.45 -17.88
CA THR A 51 -0.40 6.83 -16.70
C THR A 51 -1.02 6.37 -15.39
N THR A 52 -2.24 5.83 -15.41
CA THR A 52 -3.02 5.52 -14.20
C THR A 52 -2.28 4.61 -13.24
N ALA A 53 -1.59 3.59 -13.75
CA ALA A 53 -0.85 2.67 -12.90
C ALA A 53 0.36 3.35 -12.23
N SER A 54 1.16 4.07 -13.02
CA SER A 54 2.36 4.76 -12.54
C SER A 54 2.03 5.87 -11.55
N ASP A 55 1.05 6.73 -11.88
CA ASP A 55 0.62 7.85 -11.05
C ASP A 55 0.15 7.36 -9.66
N GLU A 56 -0.65 6.29 -9.64
CA GLU A 56 -1.19 5.75 -8.40
C GLU A 56 -0.13 5.02 -7.56
N ILE A 57 0.87 4.37 -8.18
CA ILE A 57 2.02 3.78 -7.47
C ILE A 57 2.87 4.87 -6.82
N LEU A 58 3.16 5.95 -7.55
CA LEU A 58 3.93 7.08 -7.02
C LEU A 58 3.22 7.71 -5.82
N LYS A 59 1.91 7.95 -5.96
CA LYS A 59 1.08 8.45 -4.86
C LYS A 59 1.07 7.51 -3.65
N LEU A 60 0.89 6.21 -3.87
CA LEU A 60 0.90 5.22 -2.79
C LEU A 60 2.27 5.19 -2.09
N ASN A 61 3.37 5.29 -2.84
CA ASN A 61 4.72 5.37 -2.29
C ASN A 61 4.92 6.61 -1.42
N GLU A 62 4.47 7.79 -1.88
CA GLU A 62 4.53 9.04 -1.09
C GLU A 62 3.75 8.94 0.23
N GLU A 63 2.55 8.36 0.19
CA GLU A 63 1.73 8.13 1.38
C GLU A 63 2.45 7.20 2.38
N ILE A 64 3.01 6.08 1.90
CA ILE A 64 3.77 5.13 2.74
C ILE A 64 5.01 5.80 3.35
N MET A 65 5.76 6.57 2.56
CA MET A 65 6.93 7.29 3.06
C MET A 65 6.56 8.34 4.11
N THR A 66 5.46 9.06 3.91
CA THR A 66 4.95 10.02 4.90
C THR A 66 4.59 9.33 6.21
N MET A 67 3.94 8.16 6.14
CA MET A 67 3.59 7.37 7.34
C MET A 67 4.83 6.84 8.06
N ARG A 68 5.83 6.34 7.33
CA ARG A 68 7.12 5.91 7.90
C ARG A 68 7.84 7.04 8.64
N LYS A 69 7.86 8.25 8.05
CA LYS A 69 8.44 9.43 8.69
C LYS A 69 7.73 9.78 10.01
N LYS A 70 6.39 9.74 10.03
CA LYS A 70 5.60 9.98 11.25
C LYS A 70 5.89 8.95 12.34
N ALA A 71 5.98 7.67 11.98
CA ALA A 71 6.29 6.60 12.94
C ALA A 71 7.71 6.73 13.52
N ALA A 72 8.69 7.22 12.74
CA ALA A 72 10.05 7.45 13.23
C ALA A 72 10.21 8.70 14.13
N GLN A 73 9.18 9.54 14.19
CA GLN A 73 9.13 10.75 15.01
C GLN A 73 8.34 10.58 16.33
N GLN A 74 7.75 9.39 16.55
CA GLN A 74 7.00 9.01 17.75
C GLN A 74 7.84 8.11 18.65
#